data_AF-A0A2E4IDQ1-F1
#
_entry.id   AF-A0A2E4IDQ1-F1
#
_cell.length_a   1.000
_cell.length_b   1.000
_cell.length_c   1.000
_cell.angle_alpha   90.00
_cell.angle_beta   90.00
_cell.angle_gamma   90.00
#
_symmetry.space_group_name_H-M   'P 1'
#
loop_
_entity.id
_entity.type
_entity.pdbx_description
1 polymer ?
#
loop_
_entity_poly.entity_id
_entity_poly.type
_entity_poly.pdbx_seq_one_letter_code
_entity_poly.pdbx_strand_id
1 'polypeptide(L)'
;MKMLGERVEPGEGFAVEDLQRAKANFEALGCECEMFDFASMLREIAGETHQLNIPDGGAGTVLIIRGGAKVFGDVEEMKKEMGGFEWDKKYWCARRKKVLNKHARANVCFDVQACDADYEQGQGTIVSWDAVPEVAKIRSGLKFMLGRKGQDLVCEGNQYFSEKCGIGFHGDAERRKVVAVRLGNAMRMQWCWYYKHSAVGRKCEVLLEDGDMYIMEEKAVGTDWRRSSIFTLRHAAGAEKYLKEKRKEGSDEIAKEKLLELFANEQTEE
;
A
#
# COMPACT_ATOMS: atom_id res chain seq x y z
N MET A 1 -2.09 -18.57 2.28
CA MET A 1 -1.62 -18.35 0.91
C MET A 1 -0.12 -18.51 0.95
N LYS A 2 0.45 -19.26 0.01
CA LYS A 2 1.91 -19.33 -0.14
C LYS A 2 2.44 -17.92 -0.38
N MET A 3 3.44 -17.51 0.38
CA MET A 3 4.11 -16.23 0.17
C MET A 3 4.97 -16.36 -1.09
N LEU A 4 4.83 -15.41 -2.01
CA LEU A 4 5.67 -15.32 -3.20
C LEU A 4 6.68 -14.18 -2.99
N GLY A 5 7.91 -14.44 -3.42
CA GLY A 5 9.04 -13.52 -3.24
C GLY A 5 9.53 -13.45 -1.80
N GLU A 6 10.56 -12.63 -1.61
CA GLU A 6 11.22 -12.42 -0.33
C GLU A 6 11.14 -10.95 0.06
N ARG A 7 10.90 -10.70 1.34
CA ARG A 7 10.91 -9.35 1.89
C ARG A 7 12.36 -8.89 2.03
N VAL A 8 12.72 -7.85 1.29
CA VAL A 8 14.03 -7.16 1.37
C VAL A 8 14.30 -6.63 2.79
N GLU A 9 15.55 -6.29 3.12
CA GLU A 9 15.92 -5.79 4.46
C GLU A 9 15.37 -4.37 4.73
N PRO A 10 15.29 -3.91 6.00
CA PRO A 10 14.93 -2.53 6.31
C PRO A 10 15.82 -1.53 5.57
N GLY A 11 15.22 -0.51 4.93
CA GLY A 11 15.93 0.50 4.14
C GLY A 11 16.14 0.11 2.67
N GLU A 12 15.81 -1.13 2.28
CA GLU A 12 15.85 -1.57 0.89
C GLU A 12 14.49 -1.44 0.17
N GLY A 13 13.47 -0.93 0.85
CA GLY A 13 12.21 -0.48 0.24
C GLY A 13 12.40 0.71 -0.68
N PHE A 14 11.30 1.27 -1.20
CA PHE A 14 11.39 2.51 -1.97
C PHE A 14 11.69 3.68 -1.04
N ALA A 15 12.68 4.50 -1.40
CA ALA A 15 12.99 5.75 -0.73
C ALA A 15 12.29 6.93 -1.43
N VAL A 16 12.29 8.10 -0.80
CA VAL A 16 11.66 9.31 -1.40
C VAL A 16 12.28 9.64 -2.75
N GLU A 17 13.59 9.44 -2.93
CA GLU A 17 14.30 9.69 -4.18
C GLU A 17 13.86 8.71 -5.28
N ASP A 18 13.47 7.48 -4.93
CA ASP A 18 12.88 6.53 -5.88
C ASP A 18 11.54 7.07 -6.40
N LEU A 19 10.70 7.58 -5.50
CA LEU A 19 9.41 8.17 -5.86
C LEU A 19 9.59 9.44 -6.70
N GLN A 20 10.54 10.31 -6.36
CA GLN A 20 10.84 11.51 -7.14
C GLN A 20 11.30 11.18 -8.57
N ARG A 21 12.16 10.16 -8.74
CA ARG A 21 12.56 9.69 -10.06
C ARG A 21 11.39 9.09 -10.82
N ALA A 22 10.58 8.25 -10.17
CA ALA A 22 9.39 7.67 -10.79
C ALA A 22 8.41 8.76 -11.24
N LYS A 23 8.17 9.77 -10.40
CA LYS A 23 7.36 10.95 -10.72
C LYS A 23 7.85 11.61 -12.01
N ALA A 24 9.13 11.97 -12.08
CA ALA A 24 9.71 12.59 -13.26
C ALA A 24 9.57 11.72 -14.52
N ASN A 25 9.77 10.41 -14.39
CA ASN A 25 9.62 9.46 -15.50
C ASN A 25 8.16 9.37 -15.99
N PHE A 26 7.18 9.33 -15.08
CA PHE A 26 5.75 9.28 -15.45
C PHE A 26 5.28 10.60 -16.05
N GLU A 27 5.72 11.74 -15.52
CA GLU A 27 5.41 13.06 -16.06
C GLU A 27 6.00 13.28 -17.45
N ALA A 28 7.21 12.76 -17.71
CA ALA A 28 7.80 12.76 -19.05
C ALA A 28 6.98 11.95 -20.07
N LEU A 29 6.14 11.02 -19.60
CA LEU A 29 5.21 10.24 -20.41
C LEU A 29 3.78 10.83 -20.40
N GLY A 30 3.59 12.02 -19.84
CA GLY A 30 2.35 12.77 -19.87
C GLY A 30 1.36 12.47 -18.73
N CYS A 31 1.76 11.72 -17.70
CA CYS A 31 0.91 11.50 -16.53
C CYS A 31 0.89 12.71 -15.59
N GLU A 32 -0.26 12.97 -14.98
CA GLU A 32 -0.36 13.84 -13.82
C GLU A 32 0.04 13.06 -12.56
N CYS A 33 0.89 13.65 -11.73
CA CYS A 33 1.45 12.99 -10.55
C CYS A 33 1.31 13.87 -9.29
N GLU A 34 0.78 13.29 -8.22
CA GLU A 34 0.58 13.95 -6.92
C GLU A 34 1.42 13.24 -5.85
N MET A 35 2.21 13.99 -5.09
CA MET A 35 3.05 13.45 -4.03
C MET A 35 2.52 13.89 -2.66
N PHE A 36 2.20 12.93 -1.80
CA PHE A 36 1.67 13.15 -0.46
C PHE A 36 2.74 12.82 0.57
N ASP A 37 3.25 13.84 1.26
CA ASP A 37 4.20 13.72 2.37
C ASP A 37 3.47 13.74 3.71
N PHE A 38 3.56 12.64 4.47
CA PHE A 38 2.89 12.50 5.75
C PHE A 38 3.71 13.04 6.94
N ALA A 39 4.92 13.59 6.71
CA ALA A 39 5.70 14.34 7.71
C ALA A 39 4.89 15.52 8.25
N SER A 40 4.28 16.26 7.31
CA SER A 40 3.49 17.45 7.58
C SER A 40 2.34 17.15 8.55
N MET A 41 1.70 15.99 8.39
CA MET A 41 0.61 15.55 9.25
C MET A 41 1.07 15.22 10.68
N LEU A 42 2.33 14.82 10.89
CA LEU A 42 2.89 14.70 12.25
C LEU A 42 3.19 16.09 12.84
N ARG A 43 3.67 17.05 12.02
CA ARG A 43 3.93 18.44 12.45
C ARG A 43 2.67 19.09 12.99
N GLU A 44 1.56 18.89 12.30
CA GLU A 44 0.25 19.41 12.71
C GLU A 44 -0.16 18.94 14.12
N ILE A 45 0.15 17.69 14.49
CA ILE A 45 -0.13 17.15 15.83
C ILE A 45 0.76 17.83 16.89
N ALA A 46 2.04 18.01 16.58
CA ALA A 46 3.00 18.67 17.47
C ALA A 46 2.70 20.18 17.67
N GLY A 47 2.08 20.81 16.67
CA GLY A 47 2.01 22.26 16.52
C GLY A 47 3.05 22.71 15.49
N GLU A 48 2.59 23.40 14.44
CA GLU A 48 3.36 23.77 13.23
C GLU A 48 4.68 24.53 13.51
N THR A 49 4.88 25.04 14.72
CA THR A 49 6.06 25.80 15.15
C THR A 49 7.28 24.94 15.52
N HIS A 50 7.15 23.61 15.54
CA HIS A 50 8.26 22.72 15.88
C HIS A 50 8.92 22.11 14.64
N GLN A 51 10.24 22.28 14.50
CA GLN A 51 11.03 21.51 13.54
C GLN A 51 11.09 20.07 14.03
N LEU A 52 10.46 19.16 13.31
CA LEU A 52 10.70 17.74 13.51
C LEU A 52 11.98 17.39 12.76
N ASN A 53 12.99 16.83 13.42
CA ASN A 53 13.89 15.94 12.71
C ASN A 53 13.19 14.59 12.61
N ILE A 54 12.21 14.51 11.70
CA ILE A 54 11.86 13.18 11.20
C ILE A 54 13.08 12.75 10.39
N PRO A 55 13.75 11.62 10.72
CA PRO A 55 14.86 11.12 9.91
C PRO A 55 14.43 11.05 8.44
N ASP A 56 15.34 11.26 7.48
CA ASP A 56 15.02 11.04 6.07
C ASP A 56 14.41 9.64 5.88
N GLY A 57 13.23 9.57 5.25
CA GLY A 57 12.42 8.33 5.15
C GLY A 57 11.57 7.98 6.38
N GLY A 58 11.55 8.79 7.43
CA GLY A 58 10.75 8.57 8.64
C GLY A 58 9.30 9.05 8.56
N ALA A 59 8.97 9.77 7.49
CA ALA A 59 7.74 10.53 7.35
C ALA A 59 6.63 9.84 6.57
N GLY A 60 6.92 8.79 5.78
CA GLY A 60 5.92 8.26 4.86
C GLY A 60 5.73 9.17 3.65
N THR A 61 5.93 8.66 2.44
CA THR A 61 5.52 9.36 1.21
C THR A 61 4.76 8.43 0.28
N VAL A 62 3.73 8.95 -0.38
CA VAL A 62 3.00 8.26 -1.44
C VAL A 62 2.99 9.11 -2.69
N LEU A 63 3.31 8.48 -3.81
CA LEU A 63 3.14 9.05 -5.14
C LEU A 63 1.87 8.46 -5.76
N ILE A 64 0.92 9.30 -6.15
CA ILE A 64 -0.23 8.95 -6.98
C ILE A 64 0.09 9.33 -8.43
N ILE A 65 -0.19 8.43 -9.38
CA ILE A 65 0.01 8.65 -10.81
C ILE A 65 -1.33 8.46 -11.52
N ARG A 66 -1.91 9.54 -12.00
CA ARG A 66 -3.23 9.52 -12.67
C ARG A 66 -3.13 8.84 -14.03
N GLY A 67 -3.96 7.83 -14.22
CA GLY A 67 -3.94 6.99 -15.43
C GLY A 67 -2.62 6.27 -15.69
N GLY A 68 -1.76 6.09 -14.67
CA GLY A 68 -0.41 5.54 -14.84
C GLY A 68 -0.35 4.18 -15.54
N ALA A 69 -1.39 3.35 -15.42
CA ALA A 69 -1.47 2.05 -16.09
C ALA A 69 -1.40 2.17 -17.63
N LYS A 70 -1.92 3.29 -18.18
CA LYS A 70 -1.96 3.56 -19.63
C LYS A 70 -0.57 3.72 -20.24
N VAL A 71 0.44 4.02 -19.42
CA VAL A 71 1.85 4.06 -19.85
C VAL A 71 2.34 2.68 -20.30
N PHE A 72 1.80 1.61 -19.71
CA PHE A 72 2.27 0.26 -19.95
C PHE A 72 1.44 -0.50 -20.98
N GLY A 73 0.15 -0.17 -21.12
CA GLY A 73 -0.76 -0.92 -21.97
C GLY A 73 -2.19 -0.39 -21.97
N ASP A 74 -3.09 -1.17 -22.57
CA ASP A 74 -4.51 -0.87 -22.68
C ASP A 74 -5.25 -1.31 -21.42
N VAL A 75 -5.81 -0.34 -20.69
CA VAL A 75 -6.54 -0.55 -19.43
C VAL A 75 -7.81 -1.39 -19.62
N GLU A 76 -8.47 -1.33 -20.78
CA GLU A 76 -9.64 -2.15 -21.08
C GLU A 76 -9.25 -3.62 -21.31
N GLU A 77 -8.16 -3.87 -22.02
CA GLU A 77 -7.63 -5.24 -22.19
C GLU A 77 -7.15 -5.82 -20.85
N MET A 78 -6.47 -5.03 -20.00
CA MET A 78 -6.12 -5.44 -18.63
C MET A 78 -7.36 -5.85 -17.83
N LYS A 79 -8.46 -5.10 -17.94
CA LYS A 79 -9.72 -5.44 -17.25
C LYS A 79 -10.35 -6.71 -17.80
N LYS A 80 -10.33 -6.93 -19.11
CA LYS A 80 -10.80 -8.19 -19.72
C LYS A 80 -10.02 -9.38 -19.21
N GLU A 81 -8.69 -9.28 -19.14
CA GLU A 81 -7.81 -10.30 -18.56
C GLU A 81 -8.16 -10.60 -17.09
N MET A 82 -8.34 -9.56 -16.27
CA MET A 82 -8.73 -9.71 -14.86
C MET A 82 -10.12 -10.33 -14.66
N GLY A 83 -10.96 -10.31 -15.69
CA GLY A 83 -12.26 -11.00 -15.73
C GLY A 83 -12.21 -12.42 -16.30
N GLY A 84 -11.07 -12.85 -16.84
CA GLY A 84 -10.91 -14.11 -17.58
C GLY A 84 -10.66 -15.35 -16.72
N PHE A 85 -10.53 -15.20 -15.40
CA PHE A 85 -10.26 -16.31 -14.47
C PHE A 85 -11.08 -16.19 -13.18
N GLU A 86 -11.16 -17.31 -12.44
CA GLU A 86 -11.86 -17.35 -11.16
C GLU A 86 -11.00 -16.78 -10.03
N TRP A 87 -11.62 -15.95 -9.20
CA TRP A 87 -10.97 -15.33 -8.04
C TRP A 87 -11.20 -16.16 -6.77
N ASP A 88 -10.16 -16.34 -5.95
CA ASP A 88 -10.30 -17.13 -4.72
C ASP A 88 -11.20 -16.44 -3.69
N LYS A 89 -12.41 -16.96 -3.53
CA LYS A 89 -13.39 -16.51 -2.52
C LYS A 89 -13.29 -17.27 -1.20
N LYS A 90 -12.29 -18.13 -1.04
CA LYS A 90 -12.05 -18.93 0.19
C LYS A 90 -10.60 -18.84 0.66
N TYR A 91 -10.37 -19.16 1.93
CA TYR A 91 -9.04 -19.25 2.52
C TYR A 91 -8.99 -20.20 3.71
N TRP A 92 -7.81 -20.78 3.98
CA TRP A 92 -7.52 -21.50 5.22
C TRP A 92 -7.43 -20.54 6.41
N CYS A 93 -8.26 -20.74 7.44
CA CYS A 93 -8.15 -20.00 8.69
C CYS A 93 -7.36 -20.81 9.72
N ALA A 94 -6.05 -20.56 9.85
CA ALA A 94 -5.18 -21.26 10.79
C ALA A 94 -5.71 -21.23 12.25
N ARG A 95 -6.29 -20.10 12.69
CA ARG A 95 -6.88 -19.96 14.04
C ARG A 95 -8.09 -20.88 14.26
N ARG A 96 -8.93 -21.07 13.24
CA ARG A 96 -10.16 -21.88 13.32
C ARG A 96 -10.00 -23.28 12.74
N LYS A 97 -8.83 -23.59 12.16
CA LYS A 97 -8.46 -24.85 11.50
C LYS A 97 -9.53 -25.34 10.50
N LYS A 98 -10.01 -24.43 9.66
CA LYS A 98 -10.96 -24.75 8.58
C LYS A 98 -10.93 -23.73 7.46
N VAL A 99 -11.41 -24.12 6.29
CA VAL A 99 -11.66 -23.22 5.15
C VAL A 99 -12.85 -22.30 5.44
N LEU A 100 -12.69 -21.02 5.15
CA LEU A 100 -13.70 -19.96 5.33
C LEU A 100 -13.87 -19.15 4.05
N ASN A 101 -15.02 -18.49 3.92
CA ASN A 101 -15.29 -17.55 2.84
C ASN A 101 -14.61 -16.19 3.08
N LYS A 102 -14.11 -15.57 2.01
CA LYS A 102 -13.64 -14.19 2.01
C LYS A 102 -14.80 -13.26 1.67
N HIS A 103 -15.32 -12.59 2.69
CA HIS A 103 -16.40 -11.61 2.52
C HIS A 103 -15.90 -10.21 2.17
N ALA A 104 -14.63 -9.91 2.45
CA ALA A 104 -14.07 -8.56 2.34
C ALA A 104 -13.55 -8.25 0.93
N ARG A 105 -12.97 -9.25 0.26
CA ARG A 105 -12.40 -9.21 -1.10
C ARG A 105 -11.96 -10.62 -1.51
N ALA A 106 -11.86 -10.88 -2.81
CA ALA A 106 -11.19 -12.09 -3.33
C ALA A 106 -9.76 -11.72 -3.76
N ASN A 107 -8.87 -12.69 -3.84
CA ASN A 107 -7.49 -12.42 -4.26
C ASN A 107 -6.87 -13.62 -4.96
N VAL A 108 -5.91 -13.36 -5.85
CA VAL A 108 -5.07 -14.37 -6.52
C VAL A 108 -3.64 -13.84 -6.54
N CYS A 109 -2.67 -14.71 -6.80
CA CYS A 109 -1.30 -14.30 -7.07
C CYS A 109 -0.97 -14.46 -8.56
N PHE A 110 0.08 -13.79 -9.01
CA PHE A 110 0.59 -13.95 -10.37
C PHE A 110 2.06 -14.36 -10.35
N ASP A 111 2.41 -15.37 -11.16
CA ASP A 111 3.78 -15.86 -11.30
C ASP A 111 4.00 -16.48 -12.70
N VAL A 112 5.18 -17.02 -12.97
CA VAL A 112 5.48 -17.72 -14.24
C VAL A 112 4.70 -19.04 -14.31
N GLN A 113 4.66 -19.80 -13.20
CA GLN A 113 3.98 -21.09 -13.14
C GLN A 113 2.59 -20.93 -12.52
N ALA A 114 1.56 -21.28 -13.28
CA ALA A 114 0.19 -21.32 -12.77
C ALA A 114 0.00 -22.46 -11.76
N CYS A 115 -0.94 -22.28 -10.84
CA CYS A 115 -1.28 -23.27 -9.84
C CYS A 115 -2.71 -23.08 -9.34
N ASP A 116 -3.48 -24.17 -9.24
CA ASP A 116 -4.82 -24.12 -8.66
C ASP A 116 -4.77 -23.98 -7.13
N ALA A 117 -5.84 -23.44 -6.55
CA ALA A 117 -5.95 -23.34 -5.11
C ALA A 117 -6.16 -24.70 -4.43
N ASP A 118 -5.36 -24.96 -3.40
CA ASP A 118 -5.66 -25.97 -2.37
C ASP A 118 -5.88 -25.23 -1.04
N TYR A 119 -7.15 -24.92 -0.75
CA TYR A 119 -7.49 -24.17 0.45
C TYR A 119 -7.26 -24.95 1.75
N GLU A 120 -7.25 -26.28 1.74
CA GLU A 120 -6.98 -27.07 2.94
C GLU A 120 -5.50 -26.99 3.32
N GLN A 121 -4.62 -26.90 2.31
CA GLN A 121 -3.19 -26.67 2.50
C GLN A 121 -2.82 -25.17 2.60
N GLY A 122 -3.81 -24.28 2.53
CA GLY A 122 -3.59 -22.84 2.58
C GLY A 122 -2.92 -22.26 1.33
N GLN A 123 -2.93 -23.00 0.22
CA GLN A 123 -2.51 -22.56 -1.10
C GLN A 123 -3.64 -21.78 -1.79
N GLY A 124 -3.29 -20.68 -2.45
CA GLY A 124 -4.22 -19.92 -3.28
C GLY A 124 -3.86 -20.07 -4.75
N THR A 125 -4.75 -19.64 -5.62
CA THR A 125 -4.57 -19.68 -7.07
C THR A 125 -3.42 -18.76 -7.50
N ILE A 126 -2.56 -19.27 -8.37
CA ILE A 126 -1.54 -18.51 -9.10
C ILE A 126 -1.93 -18.49 -10.57
N VAL A 127 -2.18 -17.30 -11.11
CA VAL A 127 -2.42 -17.07 -12.53
C VAL A 127 -1.09 -16.83 -13.22
N SER A 128 -0.83 -17.49 -14.35
CA SER A 128 0.42 -17.28 -15.09
C SER A 128 0.45 -15.92 -15.78
N TRP A 129 1.63 -15.31 -15.89
CA TRP A 129 1.80 -14.09 -16.69
C TRP A 129 1.41 -14.26 -18.16
N ASP A 130 1.57 -15.46 -18.71
CA ASP A 130 1.15 -15.77 -20.08
C ASP A 130 -0.37 -15.73 -20.29
N ALA A 131 -1.15 -15.91 -19.22
CA ALA A 131 -2.61 -15.81 -19.26
C ALA A 131 -3.11 -14.35 -19.16
N VAL A 132 -2.24 -13.42 -18.75
CA VAL A 132 -2.56 -12.00 -18.55
C VAL A 132 -1.47 -11.09 -19.15
N PRO A 133 -1.20 -11.21 -20.46
CA PRO A 133 -0.07 -10.52 -21.11
C PRO A 133 -0.13 -8.99 -21.01
N GLU A 134 -1.32 -8.39 -21.00
CA GLU A 134 -1.49 -6.94 -20.86
C GLU A 134 -1.11 -6.47 -19.45
N VAL A 135 -1.57 -7.17 -18.41
CA VAL A 135 -1.17 -6.87 -17.03
C VAL A 135 0.32 -7.15 -16.81
N ALA A 136 0.89 -8.16 -17.48
CA ALA A 136 2.32 -8.45 -17.42
C ALA A 136 3.20 -7.29 -17.94
N LYS A 137 2.68 -6.41 -18.81
CA LYS A 137 3.39 -5.21 -19.28
C LYS A 137 3.71 -4.24 -18.14
N ILE A 138 2.81 -4.12 -17.15
CA ILE A 138 3.08 -3.29 -15.97
C ILE A 138 4.31 -3.82 -15.24
N ARG A 139 4.32 -5.11 -14.88
CA ARG A 139 5.45 -5.73 -14.16
C ARG A 139 6.76 -5.55 -14.92
N SER A 140 6.77 -5.81 -16.22
CA SER A 140 7.99 -5.71 -17.03
C SER A 140 8.43 -4.26 -17.28
N GLY A 141 7.50 -3.31 -17.27
CA GLY A 141 7.75 -1.89 -17.48
C GLY A 141 8.23 -1.14 -16.23
N LEU A 142 7.84 -1.57 -15.02
CA LEU A 142 8.16 -0.86 -13.77
C LEU A 142 9.66 -0.64 -13.55
N LYS A 143 10.52 -1.52 -14.05
CA LYS A 143 11.99 -1.35 -14.00
C LYS A 143 12.49 -0.08 -14.71
N PHE A 144 11.78 0.41 -15.71
CA PHE A 144 12.14 1.65 -16.41
C PHE A 144 11.74 2.88 -15.59
N MET A 145 10.71 2.76 -14.75
CA MET A 145 10.23 3.84 -13.90
C MET A 145 10.98 3.92 -12.56
N LEU A 146 11.35 2.76 -12.01
CA LEU A 146 11.87 2.59 -10.64
C LEU A 146 13.29 2.00 -10.60
N GLY A 147 13.94 1.83 -11.75
CA GLY A 147 15.27 1.23 -11.84
C GLY A 147 15.31 -0.21 -11.31
N ARG A 148 16.40 -0.55 -10.60
CA ARG A 148 16.62 -1.91 -10.07
C ARG A 148 15.57 -2.32 -9.05
N LYS A 149 15.07 -1.39 -8.22
CA LYS A 149 14.07 -1.70 -7.18
C LYS A 149 12.71 -2.10 -7.77
N GLY A 150 12.42 -1.68 -9.01
CA GLY A 150 11.23 -2.06 -9.78
C GLY A 150 11.33 -3.40 -10.51
N GLN A 151 12.45 -4.12 -10.39
CA GLN A 151 12.62 -5.45 -10.99
C GLN A 151 12.08 -6.54 -10.06
N ASP A 152 11.69 -7.66 -10.67
CA ASP A 152 11.29 -8.90 -9.99
C ASP A 152 10.24 -8.72 -8.89
N LEU A 153 9.37 -7.73 -9.06
CA LEU A 153 8.23 -7.53 -8.18
C LEU A 153 7.22 -8.67 -8.37
N VAL A 154 6.70 -9.12 -7.23
CA VAL A 154 5.61 -10.09 -7.13
C VAL A 154 4.29 -9.34 -7.16
N CYS A 155 3.27 -9.94 -7.79
CA CYS A 155 1.95 -9.34 -7.88
C CYS A 155 0.90 -10.18 -7.15
N GLU A 156 0.10 -9.48 -6.34
CA GLU A 156 -1.12 -10.00 -5.74
C GLU A 156 -2.30 -9.19 -6.27
N GLY A 157 -3.24 -9.87 -6.93
CA GLY A 157 -4.49 -9.26 -7.36
C GLY A 157 -5.48 -9.22 -6.20
N ASN A 158 -6.22 -8.13 -6.04
CA ASN A 158 -7.31 -8.03 -5.08
C ASN A 158 -8.60 -7.57 -5.77
N GLN A 159 -9.61 -8.45 -5.83
CA GLN A 159 -10.91 -8.15 -6.40
C GLN A 159 -11.90 -7.74 -5.31
N TYR A 160 -12.34 -6.48 -5.41
CA TYR A 160 -13.41 -5.91 -4.60
C TYR A 160 -14.74 -6.08 -5.35
N PHE A 161 -15.31 -7.28 -5.27
CA PHE A 161 -16.47 -7.72 -6.07
C PHE A 161 -17.81 -7.08 -5.70
N SER A 162 -17.86 -6.16 -4.73
CA SER A 162 -19.04 -5.38 -4.39
C SER A 162 -18.67 -4.08 -3.67
N GLU A 163 -19.59 -3.12 -3.62
CA GLU A 163 -19.43 -1.86 -2.88
C GLU A 163 -19.30 -2.06 -1.36
N LYS A 164 -19.59 -3.26 -0.85
CA LYS A 164 -19.44 -3.63 0.57
C LYS A 164 -18.04 -4.15 0.90
N CYS A 165 -17.17 -4.31 -0.12
CA CYS A 165 -15.81 -4.81 0.00
C CYS A 165 -14.86 -3.72 0.50
N GLY A 166 -13.72 -4.14 1.04
CA GLY A 166 -12.70 -3.21 1.54
C GLY A 166 -11.68 -3.89 2.44
N ILE A 167 -10.79 -3.09 2.97
CA ILE A 167 -9.74 -3.49 3.90
C ILE A 167 -9.52 -2.34 4.89
N GLY A 168 -9.57 -2.66 6.19
CA GLY A 168 -9.42 -1.65 7.23
C GLY A 168 -7.97 -1.22 7.44
N PHE A 169 -7.75 -0.24 8.31
CA PHE A 169 -6.43 0.30 8.60
C PHE A 169 -5.42 -0.77 9.02
N HIS A 170 -4.39 -0.95 8.19
CA HIS A 170 -3.29 -1.90 8.37
C HIS A 170 -2.02 -1.33 7.72
N GLY A 171 -0.89 -2.00 7.90
CA GLY A 171 0.24 -1.89 7.00
C GLY A 171 0.60 -3.26 6.45
N ASP A 172 1.50 -3.31 5.48
CA ASP A 172 1.83 -4.55 4.78
C ASP A 172 3.08 -5.17 5.43
N ALA A 173 2.87 -5.98 6.48
CA ALA A 173 3.96 -6.53 7.29
C ALA A 173 4.91 -7.46 6.50
N GLU A 174 4.41 -8.05 5.43
CA GLU A 174 5.11 -9.01 4.57
C GLU A 174 5.99 -8.38 3.48
N ARG A 175 5.93 -7.06 3.26
CA ARG A 175 6.61 -6.40 2.14
C ARG A 175 7.12 -5.01 2.52
N ARG A 176 8.06 -4.47 1.73
CA ARG A 176 8.65 -3.12 1.86
C ARG A 176 8.63 -2.30 0.56
N LYS A 177 8.30 -2.96 -0.55
CA LYS A 177 8.16 -2.34 -1.87
C LYS A 177 6.72 -2.54 -2.32
N VAL A 178 5.99 -1.44 -2.53
CA VAL A 178 4.61 -1.48 -2.97
C VAL A 178 4.41 -0.52 -4.12
N VAL A 179 3.99 -1.09 -5.24
CA VAL A 179 3.37 -0.40 -6.36
C VAL A 179 2.00 -1.03 -6.55
N ALA A 180 0.97 -0.22 -6.67
CA ALA A 180 -0.39 -0.69 -6.87
C ALA A 180 -1.01 -0.03 -8.10
N VAL A 181 -1.90 -0.76 -8.75
CA VAL A 181 -2.67 -0.30 -9.90
C VAL A 181 -4.15 -0.52 -9.60
N ARG A 182 -4.97 0.50 -9.84
CA ARG A 182 -6.42 0.41 -9.76
C ARG A 182 -6.97 0.10 -11.15
N LEU A 183 -7.81 -0.93 -11.23
CA LEU A 183 -8.58 -1.25 -12.44
C LEU A 183 -10.07 -1.34 -12.06
N GLY A 184 -10.93 -0.79 -12.90
CA GLY A 184 -12.38 -0.73 -12.72
C GLY A 184 -12.84 0.44 -11.85
N ASN A 185 -13.96 0.26 -11.14
CA ASN A 185 -14.65 1.32 -10.40
C ASN A 185 -13.71 2.13 -9.49
N ALA A 186 -14.00 3.40 -9.27
CA ALA A 186 -13.24 4.22 -8.32
C ALA A 186 -13.25 3.64 -6.90
N MET A 187 -12.18 3.85 -6.14
CA MET A 187 -12.07 3.39 -4.76
C MET A 187 -11.33 4.40 -3.89
N ARG A 188 -11.90 4.68 -2.72
CA ARG A 188 -11.26 5.50 -1.69
C ARG A 188 -10.10 4.73 -1.09
N MET A 189 -8.96 5.40 -0.98
CA MET A 189 -7.76 4.98 -0.29
C MET A 189 -7.42 6.04 0.77
N GLN A 190 -7.13 5.60 1.99
CA GLN A 190 -6.83 6.49 3.10
C GLN A 190 -5.52 6.10 3.77
N TRP A 191 -4.79 7.10 4.28
CA TRP A 191 -3.64 6.94 5.15
C TRP A 191 -3.85 7.70 6.46
N CYS A 192 -3.40 7.13 7.57
CA CYS A 192 -3.53 7.72 8.89
C CYS A 192 -2.38 7.29 9.80
N TRP A 193 -1.90 8.22 10.62
CA TRP A 193 -0.92 7.94 11.65
C TRP A 193 -1.56 7.23 12.84
N TYR A 194 -0.80 6.33 13.45
CA TYR A 194 -1.19 5.59 14.64
C TYR A 194 -0.07 5.61 15.68
N TYR A 195 -0.44 5.81 16.95
CA TYR A 195 0.44 5.68 18.11
C TYR A 195 -0.32 4.98 19.26
N LYS A 196 0.35 4.09 20.00
CA LYS A 196 -0.27 3.29 21.09
C LYS A 196 -1.60 2.61 20.72
N HIS A 197 -1.65 2.05 19.51
CA HIS A 197 -2.83 1.40 18.91
C HIS A 197 -4.06 2.33 18.72
N SER A 198 -3.87 3.64 18.69
CA SER A 198 -4.91 4.63 18.37
C SER A 198 -4.50 5.42 17.14
N ALA A 199 -5.47 5.74 16.28
CA ALA A 199 -5.28 6.75 15.24
C ALA A 199 -5.02 8.12 15.87
N VAL A 200 -4.17 8.92 15.22
CA VAL A 200 -3.74 10.26 15.67
C VAL A 200 -3.60 11.20 14.47
N GLY A 201 -3.84 12.49 14.68
CA GLY A 201 -3.88 13.51 13.62
C GLY A 201 -5.02 13.31 12.62
N ARG A 202 -5.02 14.09 11.54
CA ARG A 202 -6.01 13.92 10.46
C ARG A 202 -5.71 12.69 9.59
N LYS A 203 -6.66 12.33 8.73
CA LYS A 203 -6.46 11.33 7.67
C LYS A 203 -6.16 12.01 6.34
N CYS A 204 -5.32 11.39 5.52
CA CYS A 204 -5.22 11.70 4.11
C CYS A 204 -6.15 10.76 3.33
N GLU A 205 -6.88 11.30 2.36
CA GLU A 205 -7.79 10.53 1.50
C GLU A 205 -7.52 10.84 0.03
N VAL A 206 -7.47 9.80 -0.77
CA VAL A 206 -7.36 9.88 -2.24
C VAL A 206 -8.44 8.98 -2.85
N LEU A 207 -9.16 9.49 -3.85
CA LEU A 207 -9.99 8.66 -4.71
C LEU A 207 -9.13 8.14 -5.86
N LEU A 208 -8.95 6.82 -5.93
CA LEU A 208 -8.24 6.17 -7.04
C LEU A 208 -9.25 5.80 -8.13
N GLU A 209 -9.03 6.30 -9.33
CA GLU A 209 -9.87 6.01 -10.50
C GLU A 209 -9.31 4.86 -11.35
N ASP A 210 -10.00 4.53 -12.43
CA ASP A 210 -9.59 3.45 -13.33
C ASP A 210 -8.25 3.77 -14.03
N GLY A 211 -7.29 2.87 -13.91
CA GLY A 211 -5.94 3.02 -14.44
C GLY A 211 -4.99 3.85 -13.57
N ASP A 212 -5.44 4.40 -12.44
CA ASP A 212 -4.56 5.11 -11.51
C ASP A 212 -3.56 4.15 -10.85
N MET A 213 -2.38 4.66 -10.54
CA MET A 213 -1.37 3.93 -9.80
C MET A 213 -0.97 4.67 -8.54
N TYR A 214 -0.42 3.94 -7.58
CA TYR A 214 0.36 4.56 -6.51
C TYR A 214 1.62 3.79 -6.17
N ILE A 215 2.63 4.51 -5.68
CA ILE A 215 3.88 3.96 -5.16
C ILE A 215 4.04 4.45 -3.72
N MET A 216 4.31 3.53 -2.80
CA MET A 216 4.57 3.85 -1.39
C MET A 216 6.07 3.81 -1.12
N GLU A 217 6.59 4.86 -0.50
CA GLU A 217 7.87 4.83 0.21
C GLU A 217 7.76 3.86 1.41
N GLU A 218 8.88 3.28 1.84
CA GLU A 218 8.91 2.16 2.80
C GLU A 218 8.12 2.44 4.08
N LYS A 219 8.22 3.64 4.65
CA LYS A 219 7.44 4.02 5.84
C LYS A 219 5.95 4.03 5.55
N ALA A 220 5.53 4.46 4.36
CA ALA A 220 4.13 4.49 3.97
C ALA A 220 3.53 3.09 3.71
N VAL A 221 4.35 2.09 3.40
CA VAL A 221 3.95 0.67 3.34
C VAL A 221 3.48 0.18 4.72
N GLY A 222 4.00 0.78 5.80
CA GLY A 222 3.62 0.43 7.16
C GLY A 222 4.06 -0.98 7.54
N THR A 223 5.20 -1.47 7.06
CA THR A 223 5.74 -2.80 7.45
C THR A 223 5.86 -2.94 8.98
N ASP A 224 6.07 -1.82 9.67
CA ASP A 224 6.22 -1.69 11.11
C ASP A 224 4.89 -1.51 11.88
N TRP A 225 3.73 -1.53 11.21
CA TRP A 225 2.43 -1.10 11.75
C TRP A 225 1.98 -1.77 13.06
N ARG A 226 2.54 -2.95 13.37
CA ARG A 226 2.25 -3.69 14.61
C ARG A 226 3.00 -3.17 15.83
N ARG A 227 4.00 -2.30 15.65
CA ARG A 227 4.81 -1.69 16.72
C ARG A 227 4.10 -0.47 17.30
N SER A 228 3.36 -0.67 18.39
CA SER A 228 2.58 0.41 19.01
C SER A 228 3.39 1.43 19.80
N SER A 229 4.65 1.13 20.11
CA SER A 229 5.56 2.03 20.81
C SER A 229 6.15 3.13 19.93
N ILE A 230 5.90 3.12 18.62
CA ILE A 230 6.34 4.13 17.67
C ILE A 230 5.15 4.66 16.86
N PHE A 231 5.35 5.78 16.17
CA PHE A 231 4.41 6.26 15.17
C PHE A 231 4.45 5.33 13.95
N THR A 232 3.28 4.84 13.57
CA THR A 232 3.12 3.93 12.42
C THR A 232 2.13 4.53 11.44
N LEU A 233 2.44 4.47 10.15
CA LEU A 233 1.48 4.84 9.12
C LEU A 233 0.68 3.61 8.72
N ARG A 234 -0.63 3.78 8.54
CA ARG A 234 -1.55 2.71 8.16
C ARG A 234 -2.47 3.18 7.06
N HIS A 235 -2.86 2.24 6.20
CA HIS A 235 -3.78 2.49 5.10
C HIS A 235 -5.02 1.60 5.11
N ALA A 236 -6.09 2.13 4.52
CA ALA A 236 -7.38 1.47 4.38
C ALA A 236 -7.99 1.80 3.01
N ALA A 237 -8.83 0.89 2.49
CA ALA A 237 -9.51 1.10 1.21
C ALA A 237 -10.92 0.48 1.16
N GLY A 238 -11.78 1.05 0.31
CA GLY A 238 -13.09 0.49 -0.03
C GLY A 238 -14.25 1.11 0.75
N ALA A 239 -15.21 0.26 1.16
CA ALA A 239 -16.47 0.72 1.76
C ALA A 239 -16.27 1.48 3.08
N GLU A 240 -17.19 2.40 3.39
CA GLU A 240 -17.15 3.27 4.58
C GLU A 240 -16.86 2.53 5.90
N LYS A 241 -17.41 1.32 6.09
CA LYS A 241 -17.16 0.51 7.30
C LYS A 241 -15.68 0.13 7.51
N TYR A 242 -14.88 0.08 6.44
CA TYR A 242 -13.45 -0.20 6.50
C TYR A 242 -12.61 1.07 6.68
N LEU A 243 -13.16 2.23 6.32
CA LEU A 243 -12.50 3.54 6.42
C LEU A 243 -12.68 4.19 7.80
N LYS A 244 -13.28 3.47 8.75
CA LYS A 244 -13.41 3.89 10.15
C LYS A 244 -12.16 3.50 10.93
N GLU A 245 -11.36 4.49 11.31
CA GLU A 245 -10.22 4.34 12.19
C GLU A 245 -10.64 4.14 13.65
N LYS A 246 -9.77 3.52 14.43
CA LYS A 246 -9.95 3.38 15.88
C LYS A 246 -9.18 4.51 16.56
N ARG A 247 -9.88 5.55 16.99
CA ARG A 247 -9.35 6.66 17.78
C ARG A 247 -9.83 6.57 19.23
N LYS A 248 -8.91 6.65 20.19
CA LYS A 248 -9.22 6.77 21.62
C LYS A 248 -9.29 8.25 21.99
N GLU A 249 -10.14 8.59 22.95
CA GLU A 249 -10.13 9.91 23.57
C GLU A 249 -8.74 10.22 24.16
N GLY A 250 -8.27 11.46 24.01
CA GLY A 250 -6.94 11.88 24.47
C GLY A 250 -5.76 11.41 23.61
N SER A 251 -6.00 10.70 22.50
CA SER A 251 -4.90 10.09 21.73
C SER A 251 -4.03 11.09 20.97
N ASP A 252 -4.60 12.23 20.55
CA ASP A 252 -3.85 13.29 19.90
C ASP A 252 -2.95 14.03 20.88
N GLU A 253 -3.41 14.23 22.12
CA GLU A 253 -2.63 14.81 23.22
C GLU A 253 -1.46 13.91 23.60
N ILE A 254 -1.71 12.61 23.76
CA ILE A 254 -0.66 11.61 24.04
C ILE A 254 0.37 11.56 22.90
N ALA A 255 -0.08 11.67 21.65
CA ALA A 255 0.81 11.73 20.50
C ALA A 255 1.63 13.01 20.49
N LYS A 256 0.99 14.16 20.76
CA LYS A 256 1.65 15.46 20.86
C LYS A 256 2.73 15.46 21.93
N GLU A 257 2.43 14.98 23.14
CA GLU A 257 3.42 14.86 24.21
C GLU A 257 4.62 14.02 23.77
N LYS A 258 4.38 12.87 23.13
CA LYS A 258 5.47 12.01 22.67
C LYS A 258 6.31 12.67 21.58
N LEU A 259 5.65 13.37 20.65
CA LEU A 259 6.29 14.13 19.60
C LEU A 259 7.20 15.20 20.23
N LEU A 260 6.69 16.01 21.16
CA LEU A 260 7.46 17.02 21.88
C LEU A 260 8.67 16.43 22.63
N GLU A 261 8.52 15.27 23.28
CA GLU A 261 9.65 14.55 23.90
C GLU A 261 10.73 14.16 22.89
N LEU A 262 10.33 13.67 21.71
CA LEU A 262 11.27 13.29 20.65
C LEU A 262 12.06 14.52 20.17
N PHE A 263 11.47 15.71 20.14
CA PHE A 263 12.16 16.94 19.73
C PHE A 263 13.12 17.47 20.80
N ALA A 264 12.76 17.34 22.07
CA ALA A 264 13.57 17.86 23.17
C ALA A 264 14.89 17.10 23.34
N ASN A 265 14.89 15.78 23.10
CA ASN A 265 16.07 14.94 23.28
C ASN A 265 17.13 15.13 22.18
N GLU A 266 16.78 15.69 21.02
CA GLU A 266 17.73 15.92 19.93
C GLU A 266 18.53 17.22 20.10
N GLN A 267 18.00 18.22 20.83
CA GLN A 267 18.75 19.46 21.11
C GLN A 267 19.91 19.27 22.10
N THR A 268 20.02 18.10 22.73
CA THR A 268 21.06 17.78 23.73
C THR A 268 22.19 16.90 23.20
N GLU A 269 22.14 16.47 21.93
CA GLU A 269 23.15 15.59 21.32
C GLU A 269 24.08 16.30 20.30
N GLU A 270 23.99 17.62 20.16
CA GLU A 270 25.02 18.48 19.49
C GLU A 270 26.06 19.03 20.49
#